data_AF-A0A352F338-F1
#
_entry.id   AF-A0A352F338-F1
#
_cell.length_a   1.000
_cell.length_b   1.000
_cell.length_c   1.000
_cell.angle_alpha   90.00
_cell.angle_beta   90.00
_cell.angle_gamma   90.00
#
_symmetry.space_group_name_H-M   'P 1'
#
loop_
_entity.id
_entity.type
_entity.pdbx_description
1 polymer ?
#
loop_
_entity_poly.entity_id
_entity_poly.type
_entity_poly.pdbx_seq_one_letter_code
_entity_poly.pdbx_strand_id
1 'polypeptide(L)'
;MTKRFSIIACSVVLIAALVGGTIGRSQRFRHSTPANSAVSNTQADDIEKDYNEAIEAISGQYAGEIDYEKATQAAIQGMLSTLDPHSMYFPYNEFRKLREDQDSRFYGIGVTIVQHRDGVYIQSAVEGTPAGRLGLRYGDRILEVDGKDARDWTSEQVSKNVRGGRG
;
A
#
# COMPACT_ATOMS: atom_id res chain seq x y z
N MET A 1 -11.57 -13.75 -70.61
CA MET A 1 -10.30 -13.96 -69.89
C MET A 1 -10.05 -15.45 -69.78
N THR A 2 -8.87 -15.93 -70.19
CA THR A 2 -8.59 -17.36 -70.39
C THR A 2 -8.49 -18.09 -69.05
N LYS A 3 -9.16 -19.25 -68.91
CA LYS A 3 -9.21 -20.04 -67.66
C LYS A 3 -7.84 -20.34 -67.05
N ARG A 4 -6.79 -20.39 -67.88
CA ARG A 4 -5.39 -20.58 -67.49
C ARG A 4 -4.83 -19.42 -66.66
N PHE A 5 -5.23 -18.19 -66.94
CA PHE A 5 -4.78 -17.01 -66.18
C PHE A 5 -5.38 -16.98 -64.76
N SER A 6 -6.64 -17.40 -64.63
CA SER A 6 -7.31 -17.48 -63.32
C SER A 6 -6.71 -18.56 -62.42
N ILE A 7 -6.28 -19.70 -62.99
CA ILE A 7 -5.63 -20.78 -62.23
C ILE A 7 -4.24 -20.33 -61.73
N ILE A 8 -3.46 -19.64 -62.57
CA ILE A 8 -2.13 -19.13 -62.20
C ILE A 8 -2.24 -18.01 -61.16
N ALA A 9 -3.24 -17.14 -61.27
CA ALA A 9 -3.47 -16.08 -60.26
C ALA A 9 -3.85 -16.67 -58.89
N CYS A 10 -4.70 -17.70 -58.86
CA CYS A 10 -5.06 -18.37 -57.60
C CYS A 10 -3.88 -19.11 -56.96
N SER A 11 -3.02 -19.77 -57.75
CA SER A 11 -1.85 -20.47 -57.19
C SER A 11 -0.83 -19.49 -56.59
N VAL A 12 -0.61 -18.34 -57.23
CA VAL A 12 0.29 -17.29 -56.72
C VAL A 12 -0.24 -16.69 -55.41
N VAL A 13 -1.55 -16.43 -55.32
CA VAL A 13 -2.18 -15.90 -54.10
C VAL A 13 -2.12 -16.90 -52.95
N LEU A 14 -2.35 -18.20 -53.22
CA LEU A 14 -2.25 -19.26 -52.20
C LEU A 14 -0.82 -19.41 -51.65
N ILE A 15 0.18 -19.34 -52.52
CA ILE A 15 1.59 -19.43 -52.11
C ILE A 15 2.00 -18.18 -51.32
N ALA A 16 1.57 -16.99 -51.74
CA ALA A 16 1.83 -15.75 -51.01
C ALA A 16 1.15 -15.73 -49.63
N ALA A 17 -0.06 -16.30 -49.49
CA ALA A 17 -0.76 -16.41 -48.22
C ALA A 17 -0.10 -17.42 -47.26
N LEU A 18 0.42 -18.54 -47.77
CA LEU A 18 1.16 -19.53 -46.99
C LEU A 18 2.53 -19.02 -46.52
N VAL A 19 3.26 -18.33 -47.39
CA VAL A 19 4.57 -17.73 -47.05
C VAL A 19 4.39 -16.51 -46.14
N GLY A 20 3.41 -15.65 -46.43
CA GLY A 20 3.06 -14.50 -45.60
C GLY A 20 2.48 -14.87 -44.23
N GLY A 21 1.73 -15.97 -44.13
CA GLY A 21 1.15 -16.47 -42.88
C GLY A 21 2.17 -17.15 -41.95
N THR A 22 3.19 -17.79 -42.50
CA THR A 22 4.25 -18.46 -41.71
C THR A 22 5.37 -17.50 -41.30
N ILE A 23 5.72 -16.52 -42.13
CA ILE A 23 6.72 -15.49 -41.82
C ILE A 23 6.10 -14.31 -41.03
N GLY A 24 4.82 -13.98 -41.25
CA GLY A 24 4.13 -12.89 -40.56
C GLY A 24 3.74 -13.21 -39.11
N ARG A 25 3.66 -14.49 -38.72
CA ARG A 25 3.34 -14.91 -37.35
C ARG A 25 4.54 -14.85 -36.40
N SER A 26 5.77 -14.81 -36.91
CA SER A 26 6.98 -14.71 -36.09
C SER A 26 7.45 -13.28 -35.83
N GLN A 27 6.82 -12.26 -36.43
CA GLN A 27 7.27 -10.85 -36.31
C GLN A 27 6.29 -9.91 -35.57
N ARG A 28 5.14 -10.40 -35.07
CA ARG A 28 4.18 -9.56 -34.30
C ARG A 28 4.37 -9.54 -32.77
N PHE A 29 5.44 -10.12 -32.24
CA PHE A 29 5.88 -9.91 -30.86
C PHE A 29 7.39 -9.68 -30.77
N ARG A 30 7.95 -8.86 -31.67
CA ARG A 30 9.14 -8.09 -31.31
C ARG A 30 8.65 -6.75 -30.81
N HIS A 31 8.31 -6.72 -29.52
CA HIS A 31 8.46 -5.48 -28.77
C HIS A 31 9.93 -5.09 -28.94
N SER A 32 10.17 -4.04 -29.73
CA SER A 32 11.43 -3.31 -29.68
C SER A 32 11.50 -2.67 -28.30
N THR A 33 11.86 -3.45 -27.29
CA THR A 33 12.27 -2.92 -26.00
C THR A 33 13.52 -2.08 -26.29
N PRO A 34 13.55 -0.79 -25.91
CA PRO A 34 14.79 -0.03 -25.96
C PRO A 34 15.83 -0.80 -25.15
N ALA A 35 17.09 -0.79 -25.60
CA ALA A 35 18.20 -1.57 -25.02
C ALA A 35 18.45 -1.36 -23.50
N ASN A 36 17.72 -0.43 -22.86
CA ASN A 36 17.70 -0.23 -21.42
C ASN A 36 16.81 -1.22 -20.64
N SER A 37 15.92 -1.97 -21.29
CA SER A 37 14.96 -2.84 -20.57
C SER A 37 15.48 -4.26 -20.26
N ALA A 38 16.49 -4.75 -20.99
CA ALA A 38 17.07 -6.08 -20.73
C ALA A 38 17.98 -6.09 -19.49
N VAL A 39 18.69 -4.99 -19.22
CA VAL A 39 19.55 -4.84 -18.03
C VAL A 39 18.73 -4.65 -16.75
N SER A 40 17.59 -3.94 -16.84
CA SER A 40 16.69 -3.75 -15.69
C SER A 40 15.96 -5.03 -15.26
N ASN A 41 15.58 -5.90 -16.21
CA ASN A 41 14.96 -7.17 -15.86
C ASN A 41 15.94 -8.09 -15.12
N THR A 42 17.19 -8.22 -15.58
CA THR A 42 18.17 -9.08 -14.90
C THR A 42 18.44 -8.64 -13.46
N GLN A 43 18.56 -7.34 -13.19
CA GLN A 43 18.75 -6.85 -11.80
C GLN A 43 17.53 -7.06 -10.91
N ALA A 44 16.32 -6.86 -11.43
CA ALA A 44 15.10 -7.12 -10.67
C ALA A 44 14.96 -8.62 -10.36
N ASP A 45 15.27 -9.48 -11.34
CA ASP A 45 15.25 -10.93 -11.20
C ASP A 45 16.27 -11.40 -10.13
N ASP A 46 17.47 -10.81 -10.11
CA ASP A 46 18.50 -11.12 -9.11
C ASP A 46 18.05 -10.70 -7.70
N ILE A 47 17.45 -9.51 -7.53
CA ILE A 47 16.92 -9.05 -6.23
C ILE A 47 15.79 -9.96 -5.74
N GLU A 48 14.88 -10.37 -6.62
CA GLU A 48 13.81 -11.30 -6.28
C GLU A 48 14.37 -12.64 -5.81
N LYS A 49 15.40 -13.15 -6.50
CA LYS A 49 16.07 -14.38 -6.13
C LYS A 49 16.73 -14.27 -4.75
N ASP A 50 17.51 -13.22 -4.50
CA ASP A 50 18.19 -13.01 -3.21
C ASP A 50 17.17 -12.86 -2.06
N TYR A 51 16.06 -12.16 -2.30
CA TYR A 51 14.97 -12.03 -1.34
C TYR A 51 14.33 -13.39 -1.03
N ASN A 52 14.04 -14.19 -2.05
CA ASN A 52 13.45 -15.53 -1.88
C ASN A 52 14.39 -16.47 -1.13
N GLU A 53 15.69 -16.45 -1.45
CA GLU A 53 16.71 -17.24 -0.75
C GLU A 53 16.80 -16.86 0.73
N ALA A 54 16.75 -15.56 1.03
CA ALA A 54 16.75 -15.07 2.41
C ALA A 54 15.50 -15.55 3.18
N ILE A 55 14.31 -15.44 2.57
CA ILE A 55 13.06 -15.89 3.19
C ILE A 55 13.05 -17.41 3.42
N GLU A 56 13.55 -18.20 2.47
CA GLU A 56 13.65 -19.66 2.60
C GLU A 56 14.59 -20.05 3.74
N ALA A 57 15.77 -19.43 3.82
CA ALA A 57 16.73 -19.65 4.89
C ALA A 57 16.16 -19.29 6.27
N ILE A 58 15.47 -18.14 6.39
CA ILE A 58 14.83 -17.72 7.64
C ILE A 58 13.72 -18.69 8.01
N SER A 59 12.84 -19.05 7.06
CA SER A 59 11.70 -19.94 7.33
C SER A 59 12.14 -21.36 7.71
N GLY A 60 13.29 -21.84 7.22
CA GLY A 60 13.83 -23.15 7.57
C GLY A 60 14.57 -23.22 8.91
N GLN A 61 15.04 -22.09 9.44
CA GLN A 61 15.93 -22.04 10.61
C GLN A 61 15.35 -21.28 11.81
N TYR A 62 14.37 -20.40 11.60
CA TYR A 62 13.77 -19.61 12.66
C TYR A 62 12.73 -20.41 13.43
N ALA A 63 12.84 -20.40 14.76
CA ALA A 63 11.98 -21.20 15.63
C ALA A 63 10.59 -20.60 15.90
N GLY A 64 10.36 -19.34 15.52
CA GLY A 64 9.13 -18.60 15.81
C GLY A 64 8.25 -18.35 14.59
N GLU A 65 7.11 -17.70 14.82
CA GLU A 65 6.23 -17.23 13.75
C GLU A 65 6.83 -15.99 13.07
N ILE A 66 6.78 -15.97 11.73
CA ILE A 66 7.34 -14.89 10.92
C ILE A 66 6.20 -13.98 10.45
N ASP A 67 6.29 -12.71 10.78
CA ASP A 67 5.44 -11.66 10.22
C ASP A 67 6.05 -11.16 8.89
N TYR A 68 5.60 -11.77 7.79
CA TYR A 68 6.10 -11.46 6.45
C TYR A 68 5.77 -10.02 6.00
N GLU A 69 4.69 -9.43 6.49
CA GLU A 69 4.32 -8.04 6.17
C GLU A 69 5.36 -7.10 6.78
N LYS A 70 5.66 -7.28 8.07
CA LYS A 70 6.68 -6.50 8.77
C LYS A 70 8.09 -6.73 8.22
N ALA A 71 8.43 -7.98 7.87
CA ALA A 71 9.72 -8.31 7.26
C ALA A 71 9.91 -7.59 5.92
N THR A 72 8.87 -7.58 5.08
CA THR A 72 8.88 -6.89 3.79
C THR A 72 9.00 -5.38 3.95
N GLN A 73 8.24 -4.79 4.89
CA GLN A 73 8.34 -3.37 5.21
C GLN A 73 9.77 -2.99 5.63
N ALA A 74 10.41 -3.79 6.48
CA ALA A 74 11.78 -3.57 6.92
C ALA A 74 12.79 -3.68 5.77
N ALA A 75 12.60 -4.65 4.86
CA ALA A 75 13.45 -4.81 3.67
C ALA A 75 13.37 -3.58 2.75
N ILE A 76 12.15 -3.10 2.46
CA ILE A 76 11.95 -1.89 1.64
C ILE A 76 12.59 -0.66 2.31
N GLN A 77 12.39 -0.49 3.62
CA GLN A 77 12.99 0.62 4.36
C GLN A 77 14.53 0.53 4.35
N GLY A 78 15.09 -0.68 4.45
CA GLY A 78 16.52 -0.93 4.32
C GLY A 78 17.05 -0.51 2.95
N MET A 79 16.37 -0.88 1.86
CA MET A 79 16.73 -0.44 0.51
C MET A 79 16.72 1.09 0.40
N LEU A 80 15.66 1.75 0.86
CA LEU A 80 15.53 3.22 0.83
C LEU A 80 16.63 3.93 1.62
N SER A 81 17.06 3.36 2.76
CA SER A 81 18.13 3.94 3.57
C SER A 81 19.48 4.02 2.86
N THR A 82 19.69 3.22 1.80
CA THR A 82 20.91 3.28 0.98
C THR A 82 20.90 4.43 -0.03
N LEU A 83 19.72 4.98 -0.33
CA LEU A 83 19.56 6.10 -1.27
C LEU A 83 19.72 7.43 -0.54
N ASP A 84 18.98 7.63 0.55
CA ASP A 84 18.94 8.89 1.31
C ASP A 84 18.43 8.65 2.75
N PRO A 85 19.08 9.22 3.79
CA PRO A 85 18.59 9.21 5.17
C PRO A 85 17.14 9.71 5.38
N HIS A 86 16.60 10.50 4.46
CA HIS A 86 15.24 11.03 4.55
C HIS A 86 14.19 10.22 3.76
N SER A 87 14.61 9.17 3.03
CA SER A 87 13.68 8.30 2.31
C SER A 87 13.00 7.31 3.25
N MET A 88 11.66 7.33 3.25
CA MET A 88 10.83 6.53 4.14
C MET A 88 9.74 5.80 3.34
N TYR A 89 9.49 4.54 3.68
CA TYR A 89 8.37 3.77 3.16
C TYR A 89 7.18 3.83 4.13
N PHE A 90 6.01 4.18 3.62
CA PHE A 90 4.78 4.22 4.40
C PHE A 90 3.86 3.05 4.02
N PRO A 91 3.58 2.10 4.92
CA PRO A 91 2.53 1.12 4.70
C PRO A 91 1.17 1.82 4.61
N TYR A 92 0.18 1.14 4.00
CA TYR A 92 -1.12 1.74 3.65
C TYR A 92 -1.81 2.46 4.82
N ASN A 93 -1.80 1.83 6.00
CA ASN A 93 -2.38 2.35 7.23
C ASN A 93 -1.68 3.64 7.73
N GLU A 94 -0.35 3.68 7.71
CA GLU A 94 0.43 4.86 8.08
C GLU A 94 0.28 5.97 7.04
N PHE A 95 0.30 5.63 5.75
CA PHE A 95 0.06 6.59 4.69
C PHE A 95 -1.33 7.22 4.79
N ARG A 96 -2.37 6.43 5.08
CA ARG A 96 -3.72 6.94 5.33
C ARG A 96 -3.73 7.94 6.49
N LYS A 97 -3.13 7.60 7.63
CA LYS A 97 -3.03 8.50 8.80
C LYS A 97 -2.30 9.79 8.45
N LEU A 98 -1.17 9.69 7.77
CA LEU A 98 -0.40 10.85 7.30
C LEU A 98 -1.22 11.76 6.37
N ARG A 99 -2.09 11.18 5.52
CA ARG A 99 -2.98 11.94 4.65
C ARG A 99 -4.09 12.63 5.44
N GLU A 100 -4.68 11.95 6.41
CA GLU A 100 -5.67 12.53 7.32
C GLU A 100 -5.07 13.73 8.09
N ASP A 101 -3.84 13.58 8.60
CA ASP A 101 -3.11 14.64 9.30
C ASP A 101 -2.80 15.83 8.37
N GLN A 102 -2.29 15.59 7.16
CA GLN A 102 -1.98 16.64 6.19
C GLN A 102 -3.23 17.40 5.73
N ASP A 103 -4.33 16.69 5.53
CA ASP A 103 -5.60 17.30 5.13
C ASP A 103 -6.29 18.02 6.30
N SER A 104 -5.67 18.04 7.50
CA SER A 104 -6.27 18.51 8.76
C SER A 104 -7.65 17.88 9.01
N ARG A 105 -7.87 16.68 8.46
CA ARG A 105 -9.11 15.92 8.59
C ARG A 105 -9.07 15.14 9.91
N PHE A 106 -9.05 15.87 11.02
CA PHE A 106 -9.26 15.26 12.34
C PHE A 106 -10.76 15.06 12.54
N TYR A 107 -11.21 13.82 12.36
CA TYR A 107 -12.58 13.45 12.71
C TYR A 107 -12.62 12.98 14.16
N GLY A 108 -13.45 13.66 14.96
CA GLY A 108 -13.63 13.40 16.38
C GLY A 108 -14.46 14.51 17.02
N ILE A 109 -14.65 14.42 18.33
CA ILE A 109 -15.52 15.36 19.06
C ILE A 109 -14.85 16.72 19.36
N GLY A 110 -13.53 16.84 19.19
CA GLY A 110 -12.79 18.10 19.40
C GLY A 110 -12.27 18.32 20.83
N VAL A 111 -11.73 17.28 21.47
CA VAL A 111 -11.14 17.36 22.82
C VAL A 111 -9.67 16.93 22.81
N THR A 112 -8.89 17.54 23.69
CA THR A 112 -7.57 17.06 24.11
C THR A 112 -7.74 16.28 25.42
N ILE A 113 -7.18 15.08 25.48
CA ILE A 113 -7.27 14.21 26.65
C ILE A 113 -5.88 13.95 27.25
N VAL A 114 -5.82 13.75 28.55
CA VAL A 114 -4.63 13.39 29.30
C VAL A 114 -4.88 12.12 30.10
N GLN A 115 -3.91 11.22 30.14
CA GLN A 115 -3.98 10.02 30.97
C GLN A 115 -3.40 10.31 32.35
N HIS A 116 -4.14 9.90 33.39
CA HIS A 116 -3.71 9.91 34.78
C HIS A 116 -3.72 8.49 35.36
N ARG A 117 -3.25 8.32 36.60
CA ARG A 117 -3.10 7.01 37.25
C ARG A 117 -4.40 6.22 37.32
N ASP A 118 -5.53 6.92 37.40
CA ASP A 118 -6.84 6.34 37.65
C ASP A 118 -7.79 6.47 36.45
N GLY A 119 -7.33 6.96 35.29
CA GLY A 119 -8.14 7.02 34.07
C GLY A 119 -7.77 8.16 33.13
N VAL A 120 -8.65 8.45 32.18
CA VAL A 120 -8.46 9.47 31.14
C VAL A 120 -9.35 10.67 31.42
N TYR A 121 -8.77 11.86 31.34
CA TYR A 121 -9.40 13.13 31.65
C TYR A 121 -9.34 14.09 30.47
N ILE A 122 -10.34 14.97 30.35
CA ILE A 122 -10.33 16.07 29.39
C ILE A 122 -9.37 17.15 29.89
N GLN A 123 -8.41 17.51 29.05
CA GLN A 123 -7.51 18.64 29.27
C GLN A 123 -8.05 19.92 28.64
N SER A 124 -8.65 19.85 27.46
CA SER A 124 -9.31 21.02 26.85
C SER A 124 -10.32 20.58 25.80
N ALA A 125 -11.34 21.42 25.57
CA ALA A 125 -12.27 21.29 24.45
C ALA A 125 -12.05 22.48 23.51
N VAL A 126 -12.01 22.20 22.21
CA VAL A 126 -11.81 23.25 21.19
C VAL A 126 -13.14 23.97 20.96
N GLU A 127 -13.13 25.30 21.01
CA GLU A 127 -14.33 26.11 20.79
C GLU A 127 -14.88 25.89 19.37
N GLY A 128 -16.20 25.81 19.23
CA GLY A 128 -16.86 25.53 17.95
C GLY A 128 -16.90 24.06 17.54
N THR A 129 -16.28 23.13 18.28
CA THR A 129 -16.41 21.67 18.07
C THR A 129 -17.65 21.10 18.78
N PRO A 130 -18.11 19.88 18.44
CA PRO A 130 -19.21 19.23 19.15
C PRO A 130 -19.00 19.19 20.68
N ALA A 131 -17.80 18.84 21.14
CA ALA A 131 -17.44 18.81 22.56
C ALA A 131 -17.52 20.18 23.22
N GLY A 132 -16.98 21.21 22.55
CA GLY A 132 -17.04 22.59 23.04
C GLY A 132 -18.48 23.10 23.17
N ARG A 133 -19.36 22.77 22.20
CA ARG A 133 -20.79 23.14 22.25
C ARG A 133 -21.57 22.42 23.34
N LEU A 134 -21.18 21.19 23.68
CA LEU A 134 -21.77 20.41 24.78
C LEU A 134 -21.21 20.80 26.15
N GLY A 135 -20.22 21.70 26.19
CA GLY A 135 -19.72 22.27 27.44
C GLY A 135 -18.79 21.37 28.23
N LEU A 136 -18.11 20.42 27.57
CA LEU A 136 -17.04 19.62 28.17
C LEU A 136 -15.88 20.52 28.63
N ARG A 137 -15.31 20.24 29.80
CA ARG A 137 -14.33 21.11 30.48
C ARG A 137 -13.11 20.33 30.98
N TYR A 138 -12.09 21.09 31.34
CA TYR A 138 -10.92 20.56 32.03
C TYR A 138 -11.34 19.80 33.29
N GLY A 139 -10.83 18.58 33.45
CA GLY A 139 -11.06 17.74 34.62
C GLY A 139 -12.23 16.77 34.49
N ASP A 140 -13.01 16.83 33.41
CA ASP A 140 -14.04 15.82 33.14
C ASP A 140 -13.39 14.45 32.89
N ARG A 141 -13.90 13.41 33.56
CA ARG A 141 -13.40 12.05 33.43
C ARG A 141 -14.22 11.26 32.41
N ILE A 142 -13.53 10.52 31.55
CA ILE A 142 -14.17 9.63 30.58
C ILE A 142 -14.47 8.30 31.26
N LEU A 143 -15.75 7.98 31.39
CA LEU A 143 -16.22 6.74 32.03
C LEU A 143 -16.69 5.70 31.02
N GLU A 144 -17.26 6.14 29.90
CA GLU A 144 -17.87 5.27 28.90
C GLU A 144 -17.73 5.89 27.51
N VAL A 145 -17.50 5.05 26.50
CA VAL A 145 -17.50 5.44 25.08
C VAL A 145 -18.33 4.41 24.31
N ASP A 146 -19.36 4.85 23.60
CA ASP A 146 -20.26 4.00 22.80
C ASP A 146 -20.81 2.77 23.56
N GLY A 147 -21.26 2.94 24.81
CA GLY A 147 -21.79 1.83 25.60
C GLY A 147 -20.73 0.97 26.30
N LYS A 148 -19.44 1.24 26.10
CA LYS A 148 -18.33 0.45 26.65
C LYS A 148 -17.65 1.17 27.80
N ASP A 149 -17.46 0.46 28.91
CA ASP A 149 -16.70 0.97 30.06
C ASP A 149 -15.26 1.31 29.63
N ALA A 150 -14.89 2.57 29.85
CA ALA A 150 -13.62 3.17 29.46
C ALA A 150 -12.76 3.58 30.66
N ARG A 151 -13.15 3.22 31.89
CA ARG A 151 -12.44 3.63 33.12
C ARG A 151 -10.99 3.15 33.16
N ASP A 152 -10.72 1.98 32.59
CA ASP A 152 -9.40 1.35 32.55
C ASP A 152 -8.68 1.53 31.19
N TRP A 153 -9.25 2.35 30.29
CA TRP A 153 -8.65 2.55 28.98
C TRP A 153 -7.45 3.50 29.04
N THR A 154 -6.50 3.29 28.14
CA THR A 154 -5.43 4.25 27.87
C THR A 154 -5.97 5.44 27.06
N SER A 155 -5.23 6.56 27.06
CA SER A 155 -5.58 7.71 26.21
C SER A 155 -5.64 7.33 24.72
N GLU A 156 -4.79 6.40 24.27
CA GLU A 156 -4.81 5.87 22.91
C GLU A 156 -6.09 5.07 22.62
N GLN A 157 -6.50 4.20 23.55
CA GLN A 157 -7.74 3.42 23.41
C GLN A 157 -8.97 4.34 23.37
N VAL A 158 -9.04 5.34 24.24
CA VAL A 158 -10.12 6.35 24.22
C VAL A 158 -10.10 7.11 22.88
N SER A 159 -8.95 7.65 22.48
CA SER A 159 -8.80 8.38 21.22
C SER A 159 -9.24 7.55 20.02
N LYS A 160 -8.86 6.27 19.95
CA LYS A 160 -9.23 5.37 18.85
C LYS A 160 -10.73 5.09 18.77
N ASN A 161 -11.43 5.04 19.91
CA ASN A 161 -12.88 4.80 19.93
C ASN A 161 -13.69 6.09 19.74
N VAL A 162 -13.16 7.26 20.12
CA VAL A 162 -13.81 8.56 19.93
C VAL A 162 -13.58 9.13 18.52
N ARG A 163 -12.45 8.79 17.89
CA ARG A 163 -12.17 9.11 16.49
C ARG A 163 -12.98 8.21 15.58
N GLY A 164 -13.75 8.79 14.67
CA GLY A 164 -14.60 8.07 13.73
C GLY A 164 -14.50 8.63 12.31
N GLY A 165 -15.22 8.04 11.36
CA GLY A 165 -15.41 8.66 10.04
C GLY A 165 -16.23 9.95 10.14
N ARG A 166 -16.22 10.77 9.08
CA ARG A 166 -17.07 11.98 8.99
C ARG A 166 -18.53 11.63 9.32
N GLY A 167 -19.08 12.28 10.35
CA GLY A 167 -20.50 12.24 10.75
C GLY A 167 -20.90 13.58 11.33
#